data_AF-A0A961EQD7-F1
#
_entry.id   AF-A0A961EQD7-F1
#
_cell.length_a   1.000
_cell.length_b   1.000
_cell.length_c   1.000
_cell.angle_alpha   90.00
_cell.angle_beta   90.00
_cell.angle_gamma   90.00
#
_symmetry.space_group_name_H-M   'P 1'
#
loop_
_entity.id
_entity.type
_entity.pdbx_description
1 polymer ?
#
loop_
_entity_poly.entity_id
_entity_poly.type
_entity_poly.pdbx_seq_one_letter_code
_entity_poly.pdbx_strand_id
1 'polypeptide(L)'
;MGPHRASFFNADRPPLVQGYLAPGHTPQPLEHTTRPSPHNASLKWVFFALLLIPLFFRAEGVFGEEVGEALHQKLDQELRDLRTTIKGYSFKCYGAASKLVGPDALATTCTIPSRFAGDGDSTLWNGLLCFTGKEPWACDAVRDSQTTDGRIWRSPRRKLSENDGNDYPQASFSRDMSRGVMLYLLRTGDTVVADQWSAYISRTGAFCPDQQDWSCDVRTQSYRRMNHVMETIGATRLVFAYTVFPCLWPAYPLTSAMHETMMERRVRENESFHLHLAAIDLLMDSYLTDPMYDAKTRHAMVEILFQRKPYNLFYQYLAQGPTIDLKRRILRYAPRSRPQFLSQWVWERELPQAYLDLSGNPEPGSEKEEEAFLRFIATESMGWDFVFLIDLVEGGRPEHR
;
A
#
# COMPACT_ATOMS: atom_id res chain seq x y z
N MET A 1 55.06 12.61 24.36
CA MET A 1 54.57 13.01 25.70
C MET A 1 54.36 14.51 25.69
N GLY A 2 53.11 14.94 25.82
CA GLY A 2 52.68 16.33 25.86
C GLY A 2 51.15 16.36 25.83
N PRO A 3 50.44 16.98 26.80
CA PRO A 3 48.98 16.87 26.88
C PRO A 3 48.32 17.98 26.07
N HIS A 4 47.52 17.62 25.08
CA HIS A 4 46.56 18.54 24.47
C HIS A 4 45.30 18.59 25.33
N ARG A 5 45.05 19.78 25.91
CA ARG A 5 43.79 20.14 26.56
C ARG A 5 42.72 20.37 25.49
N ALA A 6 41.61 19.66 25.61
CA ALA A 6 40.38 19.91 24.88
C ALA A 6 39.55 20.97 25.63
N SER A 7 39.15 22.02 24.91
CA SER A 7 38.24 23.07 25.39
C SER A 7 36.80 22.64 25.08
N PHE A 8 35.98 22.54 26.10
CA PHE A 8 34.54 22.25 25.98
C PHE A 8 33.78 23.47 25.41
N PHE A 9 32.91 23.19 24.44
CA PHE A 9 31.91 24.13 23.92
C PHE A 9 30.79 24.34 24.96
N ASN A 10 30.48 25.61 25.24
CA ASN A 10 29.26 26.05 25.90
C ASN A 10 28.06 25.81 24.98
N ALA A 11 27.04 25.10 25.47
CA ALA A 11 25.76 24.97 24.82
C ALA A 11 24.76 25.95 25.46
N ASP A 12 24.52 27.07 24.79
CA ASP A 12 23.39 27.95 25.09
C ASP A 12 22.09 27.25 24.66
N ARG A 13 21.23 26.93 25.64
CA ARG A 13 19.87 26.45 25.40
C ARG A 13 18.94 27.65 25.16
N PRO A 14 18.08 27.64 24.14
CA PRO A 14 17.00 28.61 24.03
C PRO A 14 15.89 28.34 25.07
N PRO A 15 15.15 29.38 25.49
CA PRO A 15 14.14 29.27 26.53
C PRO A 15 12.86 28.56 26.04
N LEU A 16 12.24 27.85 26.98
CA LEU A 16 10.93 27.22 26.86
C LEU A 16 9.85 28.28 26.55
N VAL A 17 9.17 28.12 25.42
CA VAL A 17 7.97 28.88 25.08
C VAL A 17 6.80 28.36 25.93
N GLN A 18 6.26 29.27 26.75
CA GLN A 18 5.11 29.07 27.60
C GLN A 18 3.84 29.12 26.74
N GLY A 19 3.16 27.98 26.60
CA GLY A 19 1.90 27.87 25.85
C GLY A 19 0.73 28.53 26.58
N TYR A 20 0.00 29.38 25.88
CA TYR A 20 -1.27 29.96 26.30
C TYR A 20 -2.36 28.89 26.36
N LEU A 21 -3.02 28.76 27.52
CA LEU A 21 -4.24 27.99 27.71
C LEU A 21 -5.44 28.79 27.19
N ALA A 22 -6.16 28.24 26.22
CA ALA A 22 -7.47 28.76 25.81
C ALA A 22 -8.57 28.28 26.77
N PRO A 23 -9.61 29.10 27.06
CA PRO A 23 -10.62 28.77 28.05
C PRO A 23 -11.77 27.90 27.49
N GLY A 24 -12.11 26.88 28.28
CA GLY A 24 -13.43 26.30 28.53
C GLY A 24 -14.52 26.36 27.45
N HIS A 25 -14.80 25.21 26.84
CA HIS A 25 -16.13 24.88 26.33
C HIS A 25 -16.83 23.93 27.32
N THR A 26 -17.90 24.44 27.92
CA THR A 26 -18.89 23.66 28.68
C THR A 26 -19.76 22.85 27.73
N PRO A 27 -20.04 21.56 28.02
CA PRO A 27 -20.98 20.77 27.23
C PRO A 27 -22.42 21.15 27.57
N GLN A 28 -23.24 21.44 26.56
CA GLN A 28 -24.70 21.54 26.70
C GLN A 28 -25.33 20.13 26.78
N PRO A 29 -26.39 19.96 27.59
CA PRO A 29 -27.12 18.70 27.67
C PRO A 29 -27.97 18.45 26.42
N LEU A 30 -27.93 17.20 25.93
CA LEU A 30 -28.79 16.69 24.86
C LEU A 30 -30.23 16.52 25.36
N GLU A 31 -31.16 17.30 24.79
CA GLU A 31 -32.60 17.09 24.95
C GLU A 31 -33.06 15.88 24.11
N HIS A 32 -33.45 14.80 24.78
CA HIS A 32 -34.16 13.69 24.16
C HIS A 32 -35.63 14.08 23.91
N THR A 33 -35.97 14.36 22.66
CA THR A 33 -37.36 14.44 22.21
C THR A 33 -37.85 13.07 21.74
N THR A 34 -38.65 12.42 22.55
CA THR A 34 -39.41 11.21 22.20
C THR A 34 -40.64 11.61 21.37
N ARG A 35 -40.69 11.20 20.10
CA ARG A 35 -41.92 11.23 19.29
C ARG A 35 -42.65 9.88 19.41
N PRO A 36 -43.97 9.88 19.65
CA PRO A 36 -44.77 8.66 19.59
C PRO A 36 -45.05 8.24 18.14
N SER A 37 -44.94 6.94 17.89
CA SER A 37 -45.32 6.27 16.65
C SER A 37 -46.83 5.98 16.64
N PRO A 38 -47.58 6.32 15.56
CA PRO A 38 -48.96 5.90 15.44
C PRO A 38 -49.11 4.58 14.68
N HIS A 39 -49.75 3.64 15.36
CA HIS A 39 -50.82 2.75 14.88
C HIS A 39 -50.69 2.02 13.52
N ASN A 40 -50.51 0.70 13.66
CA ASN A 40 -51.40 -0.36 13.17
C ASN A 40 -52.35 -0.02 12.02
N ALA A 41 -52.06 -0.57 10.84
CA ALA A 41 -53.06 -0.86 9.80
C ALA A 41 -52.86 -2.27 9.23
N SER A 42 -53.73 -3.17 9.69
CA SER A 42 -54.44 -4.20 8.90
C SER A 42 -53.71 -4.83 7.68
N LEU A 43 -53.08 -6.00 7.87
CA LEU A 43 -52.91 -7.00 6.81
C LEU A 43 -53.92 -8.15 7.03
N LYS A 44 -54.94 -8.20 6.17
CA LYS A 44 -55.72 -9.40 5.87
C LYS A 44 -55.85 -9.49 4.35
N TRP A 45 -55.83 -10.73 3.84
CA TRP A 45 -55.92 -11.15 2.42
C TRP A 45 -54.58 -10.94 1.68
N VAL A 46 -53.82 -11.96 1.27
CA VAL A 46 -54.18 -13.05 0.35
C VAL A 46 -53.34 -14.30 0.67
N PHE A 47 -53.99 -15.35 1.18
CA PHE A 47 -53.52 -16.74 1.10
C PHE A 47 -54.28 -17.40 -0.05
N PHE A 48 -53.63 -18.30 -0.79
CA PHE A 48 -54.09 -19.07 -1.97
C PHE A 48 -53.64 -18.56 -3.36
N ALA A 49 -52.34 -18.70 -3.66
CA ALA A 49 -51.84 -18.92 -5.04
C ALA A 49 -50.38 -19.46 -5.07
N LEU A 50 -50.03 -20.42 -4.20
CA LEU A 50 -48.61 -20.78 -3.95
C LEU A 50 -48.33 -22.28 -3.97
N LEU A 51 -48.86 -23.01 -4.96
CA LEU A 51 -48.56 -24.45 -5.11
C LEU A 51 -48.29 -24.94 -6.54
N LEU A 52 -48.10 -24.06 -7.54
CA LEU A 52 -47.80 -24.47 -8.93
C LEU A 52 -46.73 -23.62 -9.65
N ILE A 53 -45.68 -23.15 -8.95
CA ILE A 53 -44.49 -22.59 -9.63
C ILE A 53 -43.18 -23.18 -9.07
N PRO A 54 -42.85 -24.49 -9.25
CA PRO A 54 -41.52 -24.98 -8.88
C PRO A 54 -40.56 -25.17 -10.06
N LEU A 55 -40.93 -24.87 -11.31
CA LEU A 55 -40.14 -25.29 -12.47
C LEU A 55 -39.64 -24.19 -13.42
N PHE A 56 -40.05 -22.93 -13.27
CA PHE A 56 -39.62 -21.86 -14.19
C PHE A 56 -38.42 -21.01 -13.71
N PHE A 57 -38.08 -21.03 -12.42
CA PHE A 57 -36.99 -20.19 -11.88
C PHE A 57 -35.57 -20.78 -11.99
N ARG A 58 -35.40 -21.95 -12.62
CA ARG A 58 -34.06 -22.58 -12.72
C ARG A 58 -33.33 -22.28 -14.05
N ALA A 59 -33.97 -21.62 -15.00
CA ALA A 59 -33.37 -21.31 -16.31
C ALA A 59 -32.73 -19.91 -16.40
N GLU A 60 -33.02 -18.99 -15.47
CA GLU A 60 -32.50 -17.61 -15.53
C GLU A 60 -31.03 -17.51 -15.07
N GLY A 61 -30.52 -18.47 -14.29
CA GLY A 61 -29.14 -18.44 -13.79
C GLY A 61 -28.08 -18.71 -14.86
N VAL A 62 -28.35 -19.60 -15.82
CA VAL A 62 -27.34 -20.05 -16.79
C VAL A 62 -27.02 -18.98 -17.84
N PHE A 63 -28.02 -18.23 -18.30
CA PHE A 63 -27.80 -17.16 -19.28
C PHE A 63 -27.04 -15.97 -18.69
N GLY A 64 -27.16 -15.69 -17.39
CA GLY A 64 -26.44 -14.59 -16.74
C GLY A 64 -24.93 -14.86 -16.63
N GLU A 65 -24.54 -16.11 -16.39
CA GLU A 65 -23.14 -16.49 -16.19
C GLU A 65 -22.33 -16.46 -17.49
N GLU A 66 -22.87 -17.00 -18.58
CA GLU A 66 -22.20 -16.98 -19.90
C GLU A 66 -21.97 -15.55 -20.40
N VAL A 67 -22.97 -14.67 -20.23
CA VAL A 67 -22.86 -13.26 -20.60
C VAL A 67 -21.82 -12.54 -19.73
N GLY A 68 -21.75 -12.86 -18.44
CA GLY A 68 -20.75 -12.34 -17.50
C GLY A 68 -19.33 -12.73 -17.88
N GLU A 69 -19.11 -14.01 -18.23
CA GLU A 69 -17.79 -14.52 -18.61
C GLU A 69 -17.30 -13.93 -19.94
N ALA A 70 -18.16 -13.88 -20.96
CA ALA A 70 -17.82 -13.26 -22.25
C ALA A 70 -17.44 -11.77 -22.08
N LEU A 71 -18.16 -11.06 -21.20
CA LEU A 71 -17.85 -9.67 -20.88
C LEU A 71 -16.53 -9.54 -20.12
N HIS A 72 -16.24 -10.42 -19.16
CA HIS A 72 -14.94 -10.45 -18.49
C HIS A 72 -13.79 -10.67 -19.47
N GLN A 73 -13.92 -11.61 -20.39
CA GLN A 73 -12.89 -11.89 -21.41
C GLN A 73 -12.64 -10.69 -22.32
N LYS A 74 -13.71 -10.01 -22.74
CA LYS A 74 -13.61 -8.76 -23.52
C LYS A 74 -12.84 -7.69 -22.74
N LEU A 75 -13.20 -7.45 -21.49
CA LEU A 75 -12.54 -6.45 -20.65
C LEU A 75 -11.08 -6.83 -20.35
N ASP A 76 -10.79 -8.12 -20.13
CA ASP A 76 -9.41 -8.60 -19.95
C ASP A 76 -8.55 -8.30 -21.19
N GLN A 77 -9.12 -8.42 -22.41
CA GLN A 77 -8.41 -8.04 -23.64
C GLN A 77 -8.15 -6.53 -23.71
N GLU A 78 -9.16 -5.70 -23.44
CA GLU A 78 -9.00 -4.24 -23.44
C GLU A 78 -7.96 -3.78 -22.40
N LEU A 79 -7.91 -4.44 -21.24
CA LEU A 79 -6.92 -4.19 -20.19
C LEU A 79 -5.50 -4.58 -20.63
N ARG A 80 -5.31 -5.69 -21.37
CA ARG A 80 -4.02 -6.05 -21.97
C ARG A 80 -3.52 -5.00 -22.97
N ASP A 81 -4.42 -4.49 -23.80
CA ASP A 81 -4.09 -3.46 -24.80
C ASP A 81 -3.70 -2.15 -24.10
N LEU A 82 -4.48 -1.74 -23.09
CA LEU A 82 -4.19 -0.58 -22.25
C LEU A 82 -2.85 -0.75 -21.53
N ARG A 83 -2.59 -1.91 -20.91
CA ARG A 83 -1.32 -2.22 -20.24
C ARG A 83 -0.12 -2.04 -21.18
N THR A 84 -0.24 -2.48 -22.42
CA THR A 84 0.80 -2.30 -23.45
C THR A 84 1.06 -0.82 -23.72
N THR A 85 0.00 -0.01 -23.82
CA THR A 85 0.10 1.45 -23.98
C THR A 85 0.81 2.09 -22.79
N ILE A 86 0.41 1.75 -21.56
CA ILE A 86 0.99 2.32 -20.33
C ILE A 86 2.48 2.00 -20.22
N LYS A 87 2.84 0.73 -20.44
CA LYS A 87 4.25 0.30 -20.44
C LYS A 87 5.11 1.04 -21.47
N GLY A 88 4.51 1.51 -22.56
CA GLY A 88 5.20 2.28 -23.60
C GLY A 88 5.69 3.64 -23.12
N TYR A 89 5.06 4.23 -22.10
CA TYR A 89 5.50 5.52 -21.54
C TYR A 89 6.00 5.44 -20.09
N SER A 90 5.72 4.36 -19.35
CA SER A 90 6.22 4.19 -17.99
C SER A 90 7.73 4.06 -17.96
N PHE A 91 8.36 4.80 -17.04
CA PHE A 91 9.81 4.93 -16.98
C PHE A 91 10.44 3.92 -16.01
N LYS A 92 11.54 3.29 -16.44
CA LYS A 92 12.39 2.45 -15.58
C LYS A 92 13.80 2.99 -15.59
N CYS A 93 14.47 2.98 -14.45
CA CYS A 93 15.85 3.38 -14.37
C CYS A 93 16.74 2.45 -13.57
N TYR A 94 17.83 1.98 -14.20
CA TYR A 94 18.73 0.97 -13.61
C TYR A 94 17.96 -0.23 -13.04
N GLY A 95 16.98 -0.71 -13.80
CA GLY A 95 16.11 -1.82 -13.39
C GLY A 95 15.01 -1.45 -12.38
N ALA A 96 14.93 -0.22 -11.88
CA ALA A 96 13.92 0.17 -10.91
C ALA A 96 12.73 0.92 -11.55
N ALA A 97 11.52 0.64 -11.06
CA ALA A 97 10.41 1.58 -11.17
C ALA A 97 10.80 2.86 -10.42
N SER A 98 10.97 3.96 -11.15
CA SER A 98 11.44 5.22 -10.59
C SER A 98 10.42 6.32 -10.84
N LYS A 99 10.18 7.12 -9.81
CA LYS A 99 9.50 8.41 -9.88
C LYS A 99 10.34 9.33 -10.78
N LEU A 100 9.72 10.13 -11.64
CA LEU A 100 10.40 11.25 -12.28
C LEU A 100 10.04 12.53 -11.54
N VAL A 101 11.03 13.40 -11.32
CA VAL A 101 10.80 14.69 -10.67
C VAL A 101 10.94 15.77 -11.72
N GLY A 102 9.79 16.21 -12.27
CA GLY A 102 9.69 17.42 -13.10
C GLY A 102 9.32 17.17 -14.58
N PRO A 103 8.91 18.24 -15.28
CA PRO A 103 8.42 18.17 -16.66
C PRO A 103 9.52 17.92 -17.72
N ASP A 104 10.81 18.10 -17.38
CA ASP A 104 11.92 18.08 -18.34
C ASP A 104 12.57 16.70 -18.57
N ALA A 105 11.94 15.60 -18.15
CA ALA A 105 12.48 14.24 -18.31
C ALA A 105 12.26 13.66 -19.73
N LEU A 106 12.58 14.44 -20.76
CA LEU A 106 12.86 13.99 -22.13
C LEU A 106 14.17 13.16 -22.22
N ALA A 107 14.83 12.90 -21.09
CA ALA A 107 15.96 12.00 -21.02
C ALA A 107 15.48 10.57 -21.37
N THR A 108 15.59 10.22 -22.64
CA THR A 108 15.50 8.85 -23.19
C THR A 108 16.56 7.92 -22.59
N THR A 109 17.51 8.49 -21.86
CA THR A 109 18.58 7.81 -21.16
C THR A 109 18.43 8.03 -19.67
N CYS A 110 18.72 6.98 -18.89
CA CYS A 110 19.05 7.09 -17.47
C CYS A 110 20.38 7.83 -17.28
N THR A 111 20.44 9.08 -17.73
CA THR A 111 21.45 9.99 -17.24
C THR A 111 21.19 10.14 -15.74
N ILE A 112 22.27 10.16 -14.97
CA ILE A 112 22.21 10.38 -13.53
C ILE A 112 22.32 11.90 -13.33
N PRO A 113 21.25 12.72 -13.39
CA PRO A 113 21.36 14.05 -12.82
C PRO A 113 20.45 14.20 -11.61
N SER A 114 21.08 14.73 -10.57
CA SER A 114 20.52 15.16 -9.30
C SER A 114 20.27 14.07 -8.25
N ARG A 115 20.78 14.40 -7.07
CA ARG A 115 20.45 13.91 -5.72
C ARG A 115 18.96 13.69 -5.40
N PHE A 116 18.04 14.02 -6.30
CA PHE A 116 16.59 13.86 -6.12
C PHE A 116 15.95 12.94 -7.18
N ALA A 117 16.74 12.20 -7.96
CA ALA A 117 16.27 11.30 -9.01
C ALA A 117 15.58 10.04 -8.44
N GLY A 118 14.35 10.21 -7.94
CA GLY A 118 13.24 9.34 -8.33
C GLY A 118 13.10 7.95 -7.70
N ASP A 119 14.13 7.42 -7.06
CA ASP A 119 14.14 6.02 -6.62
C ASP A 119 13.96 5.83 -5.12
N GLY A 120 13.39 6.84 -4.45
CA GLY A 120 13.24 6.88 -2.99
C GLY A 120 12.53 5.65 -2.40
N ASP A 121 11.54 5.10 -3.09
CA ASP A 121 10.82 3.90 -2.64
C ASP A 121 10.82 2.78 -3.69
N SER A 122 11.83 2.76 -4.57
CA SER A 122 11.85 1.83 -5.71
C SER A 122 11.74 0.36 -5.29
N THR A 123 12.35 -0.06 -4.19
CA THR A 123 12.22 -1.44 -3.69
C THR A 123 10.79 -1.78 -3.29
N LEU A 124 10.03 -0.83 -2.72
CA LEU A 124 8.60 -1.02 -2.46
C LEU A 124 7.85 -1.30 -3.77
N TRP A 125 8.11 -0.45 -4.75
CA TRP A 125 7.42 -0.45 -6.03
C TRP A 125 7.73 -1.66 -6.90
N ASN A 126 9.00 -2.04 -6.96
CA ASN A 126 9.45 -3.24 -7.62
C ASN A 126 8.88 -4.49 -6.94
N GLY A 127 8.76 -4.49 -5.61
CA GLY A 127 8.13 -5.58 -4.87
C GLY A 127 6.66 -5.79 -5.24
N LEU A 128 5.88 -4.71 -5.34
CA LEU A 128 4.48 -4.77 -5.79
C LEU A 128 4.36 -5.29 -7.22
N LEU A 129 5.17 -4.79 -8.16
CA LEU A 129 5.17 -5.27 -9.54
C LEU A 129 5.65 -6.72 -9.66
N CYS A 130 6.67 -7.11 -8.88
CA CYS A 130 7.14 -8.49 -8.81
C CYS A 130 6.02 -9.41 -8.35
N PHE A 131 5.29 -9.00 -7.31
CA PHE A 131 4.25 -9.79 -6.67
C PHE A 131 3.14 -10.25 -7.63
N THR A 132 2.82 -9.44 -8.65
CA THR A 132 1.84 -9.83 -9.66
C THR A 132 2.31 -10.98 -10.55
N GLY A 133 3.61 -11.25 -10.59
CA GLY A 133 4.22 -12.31 -11.38
C GLY A 133 4.37 -12.02 -12.86
N LYS A 134 3.98 -10.83 -13.32
CA LYS A 134 3.98 -10.45 -14.75
C LYS A 134 5.15 -9.54 -15.15
N GLU A 135 5.94 -9.06 -14.19
CA GLU A 135 7.11 -8.21 -14.42
C GLU A 135 8.39 -8.82 -13.82
N PRO A 136 9.04 -9.78 -14.49
CA PRO A 136 10.23 -10.48 -13.95
C PRO A 136 11.38 -9.54 -13.56
N TRP A 137 11.62 -8.50 -14.36
CA TRP A 137 12.65 -7.49 -14.08
C TRP A 137 12.45 -6.78 -12.73
N ALA A 138 11.20 -6.67 -12.26
CA ALA A 138 10.92 -6.03 -10.98
C ALA A 138 11.36 -6.93 -9.81
N CYS A 139 11.22 -8.26 -9.97
CA CYS A 139 11.80 -9.22 -9.03
C CYS A 139 13.32 -9.14 -9.02
N ASP A 140 13.94 -9.12 -10.22
CA ASP A 140 15.39 -8.95 -10.36
C ASP A 140 15.86 -7.66 -9.67
N ALA A 141 15.11 -6.56 -9.79
CA ALA A 141 15.47 -5.30 -9.16
C ALA A 141 15.38 -5.32 -7.62
N VAL A 142 14.46 -6.08 -7.02
CA VAL A 142 14.44 -6.27 -5.56
C VAL A 142 15.65 -7.10 -5.14
N ARG A 143 15.90 -8.23 -5.80
CA ARG A 143 17.09 -9.08 -5.53
C ARG A 143 18.39 -8.31 -5.69
N ASP A 144 18.52 -7.58 -6.78
CA ASP A 144 19.71 -6.80 -7.13
C ASP A 144 19.83 -5.53 -6.27
N SER A 145 18.87 -5.23 -5.39
CA SER A 145 19.04 -4.20 -4.36
C SER A 145 19.76 -4.73 -3.11
N GLN A 146 20.02 -6.03 -3.00
CA GLN A 146 20.77 -6.62 -1.88
C GLN A 146 22.29 -6.55 -2.09
N THR A 147 23.04 -6.27 -1.03
CA THR A 147 24.50 -6.43 -0.95
C THR A 147 24.87 -7.78 -0.37
N THR A 148 26.12 -8.19 -0.55
CA THR A 148 26.64 -9.49 -0.10
C THR A 148 26.59 -9.71 1.41
N ASP A 149 26.46 -8.65 2.21
CA ASP A 149 26.29 -8.71 3.67
C ASP A 149 24.83 -8.86 4.14
N GLY A 150 23.89 -8.90 3.19
CA GLY A 150 22.45 -9.03 3.39
C GLY A 150 21.67 -7.72 3.47
N ARG A 151 22.33 -6.55 3.46
CA ARG A 151 21.64 -5.25 3.46
C ARG A 151 20.85 -5.06 2.17
N ILE A 152 19.63 -4.54 2.30
CA ILE A 152 18.79 -4.15 1.16
C ILE A 152 18.87 -2.63 1.00
N TRP A 153 18.96 -2.16 -0.24
CA TRP A 153 18.97 -0.73 -0.59
C TRP A 153 17.63 -0.28 -1.16
N ARG A 154 17.41 1.04 -1.22
CA ARG A 154 16.18 1.63 -1.80
C ARG A 154 15.95 1.26 -3.25
N SER A 155 17.04 1.01 -3.97
CA SER A 155 17.06 0.61 -5.37
C SER A 155 18.41 -0.04 -5.72
N PRO A 156 18.50 -0.82 -6.80
CA PRO A 156 19.80 -1.25 -7.34
C PRO A 156 20.73 -0.08 -7.66
N ARG A 157 20.20 1.05 -8.13
CA ARG A 157 20.99 2.25 -8.41
C ARG A 157 21.67 2.78 -7.15
N ARG A 158 20.93 2.92 -6.05
CA ARG A 158 21.46 3.44 -4.77
C ARG A 158 22.53 2.51 -4.21
N LYS A 159 22.35 1.20 -4.33
CA LYS A 159 23.40 0.21 -4.02
C LYS A 159 24.70 0.49 -4.78
N LEU A 160 24.62 0.88 -6.06
CA LEU A 160 25.80 1.16 -6.88
C LEU A 160 26.40 2.54 -6.60
N SER A 161 25.56 3.56 -6.37
CA SER A 161 26.01 4.95 -6.30
C SER A 161 26.31 5.45 -4.89
N GLU A 162 25.66 4.94 -3.84
CA GLU A 162 25.83 5.44 -2.46
C GLU A 162 26.86 4.66 -1.64
N ASN A 163 27.54 3.70 -2.26
CA ASN A 163 28.73 3.07 -1.70
C ASN A 163 29.99 3.96 -1.82
N ASP A 164 29.86 5.19 -2.35
CA ASP A 164 30.98 6.09 -2.64
C ASP A 164 31.28 7.12 -1.53
N GLY A 165 30.57 7.06 -0.39
CA GLY A 165 30.80 7.97 0.73
C GLY A 165 30.18 9.36 0.54
N ASN A 166 29.24 9.53 -0.40
CA ASN A 166 28.51 10.78 -0.53
C ASN A 166 27.52 11.00 0.63
N ASP A 167 27.52 12.23 1.15
CA ASP A 167 26.69 12.78 2.24
C ASP A 167 25.18 12.81 1.91
N TYR A 168 24.58 11.67 1.55
CA TYR A 168 23.14 11.61 1.38
C TYR A 168 22.46 11.53 2.75
N PRO A 169 21.63 12.53 3.14
CA PRO A 169 21.04 12.58 4.48
C PRO A 169 19.86 11.62 4.66
N GLN A 170 19.54 10.78 3.67
CA GLN A 170 18.43 9.83 3.76
C GLN A 170 18.96 8.43 4.04
N ALA A 171 18.26 7.71 4.92
CA ALA A 171 18.55 6.33 5.18
C ALA A 171 18.57 5.49 3.89
N SER A 172 19.55 4.62 3.72
CA SER A 172 19.63 3.70 2.58
C SER A 172 18.46 2.72 2.41
N PHE A 173 17.63 2.55 3.43
CA PHE A 173 16.43 1.71 3.41
C PHE A 173 15.39 2.22 4.39
N SER A 174 14.16 1.70 4.34
CA SER A 174 13.09 2.09 5.23
C SER A 174 12.16 0.92 5.51
N ARG A 175 11.42 1.02 6.62
CA ARG A 175 10.33 0.11 6.99
C ARG A 175 9.22 0.05 5.94
N ASP A 176 9.07 1.06 5.10
CA ASP A 176 8.04 1.06 4.06
C ASP A 176 8.49 0.21 2.88
N MET A 177 9.75 0.33 2.47
CA MET A 177 10.33 -0.52 1.43
C MET A 177 10.50 -1.98 1.83
N SER A 178 10.56 -2.30 3.13
CA SER A 178 10.58 -3.69 3.59
C SER A 178 9.34 -4.48 3.16
N ARG A 179 8.20 -3.80 2.90
CA ARG A 179 7.01 -4.42 2.32
C ARG A 179 7.22 -4.90 0.88
N GLY A 180 8.00 -4.15 0.09
CA GLY A 180 8.40 -4.60 -1.24
C GLY A 180 9.24 -5.87 -1.19
N VAL A 181 10.15 -5.98 -0.23
CA VAL A 181 10.95 -7.20 -0.02
C VAL A 181 10.06 -8.36 0.42
N MET A 182 9.13 -8.13 1.37
CA MET A 182 8.19 -9.18 1.80
C MET A 182 7.30 -9.69 0.66
N LEU A 183 6.79 -8.79 -0.19
CA LEU A 183 6.04 -9.14 -1.40
C LEU A 183 6.89 -9.93 -2.40
N TYR A 184 8.14 -9.51 -2.64
CA TYR A 184 9.09 -10.28 -3.44
C TYR A 184 9.25 -11.70 -2.90
N LEU A 185 9.52 -11.84 -1.60
CA LEU A 185 9.73 -13.13 -0.95
C LEU A 185 8.50 -14.03 -1.06
N LEU A 186 7.30 -13.51 -0.76
CA LEU A 186 6.05 -14.26 -0.91
C LEU A 186 5.83 -14.75 -2.35
N ARG A 187 6.28 -13.97 -3.34
CA ARG A 187 6.13 -14.34 -4.75
C ARG A 187 7.15 -15.37 -5.21
N THR A 188 8.41 -15.20 -4.82
CA THR A 188 9.52 -15.96 -5.39
C THR A 188 9.94 -17.15 -4.54
N GLY A 189 9.62 -17.16 -3.25
CA GLY A 189 10.13 -18.14 -2.30
C GLY A 189 11.64 -18.11 -2.16
N ASP A 190 12.29 -16.96 -2.44
CA ASP A 190 13.75 -16.83 -2.44
C ASP A 190 14.31 -16.83 -1.01
N THR A 191 14.55 -18.05 -0.49
CA THR A 191 15.08 -18.26 0.85
C THR A 191 16.50 -17.73 1.01
N VAL A 192 17.30 -17.65 -0.06
CA VAL A 192 18.68 -17.14 0.01
C VAL A 192 18.69 -15.64 0.33
N VAL A 193 17.90 -14.85 -0.40
CA VAL A 193 17.74 -13.42 -0.10
C VAL A 193 17.16 -13.20 1.29
N ALA A 194 16.14 -14.00 1.64
CA ALA A 194 15.48 -13.94 2.94
C ALA A 194 16.45 -14.20 4.10
N ASP A 195 17.24 -15.27 4.03
CA ASP A 195 18.17 -15.68 5.08
C ASP A 195 19.28 -14.65 5.26
N GLN A 196 19.83 -14.12 4.15
CA GLN A 196 20.85 -13.08 4.20
C GLN A 196 20.32 -11.78 4.82
N TRP A 197 19.11 -11.36 4.42
CA TRP A 197 18.47 -10.18 4.99
C TRP A 197 18.11 -10.35 6.46
N SER A 198 17.63 -11.54 6.82
CA SER A 198 17.32 -11.92 8.20
C SER A 198 18.58 -11.88 9.07
N ALA A 199 19.69 -12.44 8.59
CA ALA A 199 20.98 -12.40 9.26
C ALA A 199 21.52 -10.97 9.41
N TYR A 200 21.35 -10.13 8.38
CA TYR A 200 21.72 -8.71 8.45
C TYR A 200 20.96 -8.00 9.56
N ILE A 201 19.62 -8.04 9.55
CA ILE A 201 18.77 -7.37 10.54
C ILE A 201 19.03 -7.91 11.95
N SER A 202 19.17 -9.22 12.10
CA SER A 202 19.43 -9.86 13.39
C SER A 202 20.76 -9.41 13.99
N ARG A 203 21.76 -9.14 13.15
CA ARG A 203 23.08 -8.64 13.55
C ARG A 203 23.09 -7.15 13.86
N THR A 204 22.37 -6.33 13.08
CA THR A 204 22.42 -4.86 13.19
C THR A 204 21.33 -4.27 14.09
N GLY A 205 20.25 -5.01 14.33
CA GLY A 205 19.06 -4.52 15.02
C GLY A 205 18.20 -3.57 14.18
N ALA A 206 18.55 -3.32 12.91
CA ALA A 206 17.93 -2.29 12.08
C ALA A 206 17.87 -2.68 10.60
N PHE A 207 17.00 -2.02 9.84
CA PHE A 207 16.91 -2.18 8.39
C PHE A 207 18.09 -1.55 7.62
N CYS A 208 18.79 -0.60 8.25
CA CYS A 208 19.89 0.15 7.66
C CYS A 208 20.90 0.55 8.75
N PRO A 209 22.14 0.93 8.40
CA PRO A 209 23.13 1.35 9.39
C PRO A 209 22.85 2.73 10.01
N ASP A 210 22.10 3.58 9.32
CA ASP A 210 21.81 4.96 9.71
C ASP A 210 20.69 5.02 10.75
N GLN A 211 20.97 4.56 11.98
CA GLN A 211 19.98 4.47 13.08
C GLN A 211 19.41 5.82 13.54
N GLN A 212 19.86 6.95 13.00
CA GLN A 212 19.31 8.27 13.31
C GLN A 212 17.97 8.52 12.60
N ASP A 213 17.66 7.76 11.54
CA ASP A 213 16.38 7.82 10.86
C ASP A 213 15.43 6.73 11.41
N TRP A 214 14.34 7.16 12.05
CA TRP A 214 13.23 6.33 12.55
C TRP A 214 12.57 5.44 11.47
N SER A 215 12.88 5.70 10.20
CA SER A 215 12.49 4.87 9.08
C SER A 215 13.21 3.52 9.08
N CYS A 216 14.39 3.39 9.69
CA CYS A 216 15.18 2.15 9.76
C CYS A 216 14.84 1.23 10.94
N ASP A 217 14.03 1.69 11.88
CA ASP A 217 13.66 0.92 13.06
C ASP A 217 12.77 -0.28 12.73
N VAL A 218 13.17 -1.44 13.24
CA VAL A 218 12.34 -2.65 13.23
C VAL A 218 11.29 -2.55 14.33
N ARG A 219 10.08 -2.14 13.95
CA ARG A 219 8.94 -2.09 14.87
C ARG A 219 8.34 -3.48 15.06
N THR A 220 7.72 -3.69 16.22
CA THR A 220 7.01 -4.92 16.62
C THR A 220 6.14 -5.52 15.50
N GLN A 221 5.39 -4.65 14.81
CA GLN A 221 4.51 -5.07 13.73
C GLN A 221 5.25 -5.55 12.48
N SER A 222 6.33 -4.85 12.11
CA SER A 222 7.18 -5.23 10.98
C SER A 222 7.92 -6.53 11.28
N TYR A 223 8.47 -6.67 12.49
CA TYR A 223 9.09 -7.90 12.95
C TYR A 223 8.15 -9.10 12.85
N ARG A 224 6.94 -8.98 13.42
CA ARG A 224 5.95 -10.06 13.38
C ARG A 224 5.63 -10.44 11.95
N ARG A 225 5.30 -9.47 11.09
CA ARG A 225 4.94 -9.75 9.69
C ARG A 225 6.08 -10.39 8.92
N MET A 226 7.31 -9.88 9.07
CA MET A 226 8.49 -10.48 8.43
C MET A 226 8.64 -11.94 8.84
N ASN A 227 8.46 -12.28 10.12
CA ASN A 227 8.53 -13.68 10.56
C ASN A 227 7.41 -14.57 10.01
N HIS A 228 6.19 -14.07 9.86
CA HIS A 228 5.12 -14.81 9.16
C HIS A 228 5.47 -15.02 7.68
N VAL A 229 6.06 -14.02 7.01
CA VAL A 229 6.53 -14.15 5.62
C VAL A 229 7.66 -15.17 5.53
N MET A 230 8.68 -15.08 6.40
CA MET A 230 9.79 -16.05 6.42
C MET A 230 9.28 -17.47 6.64
N GLU A 231 8.37 -17.67 7.60
CA GLU A 231 7.75 -18.97 7.84
C GLU A 231 6.96 -19.47 6.63
N THR A 232 6.19 -18.60 5.98
CA THR A 232 5.39 -18.94 4.79
C THR A 232 6.29 -19.50 3.67
N ILE A 233 7.49 -18.95 3.51
CA ILE A 233 8.44 -19.39 2.47
C ILE A 233 9.48 -20.41 2.95
N GLY A 234 9.41 -20.85 4.22
CA GLY A 234 10.38 -21.79 4.80
C GLY A 234 11.79 -21.22 5.03
N ALA A 235 11.94 -19.90 5.15
CA ALA A 235 13.19 -19.22 5.44
C ALA A 235 13.45 -19.08 6.96
N THR A 236 14.68 -18.71 7.31
CA THR A 236 15.11 -18.49 8.69
C THR A 236 14.45 -17.24 9.25
N ARG A 237 13.66 -17.42 10.32
CA ARG A 237 13.05 -16.32 11.07
C ARG A 237 14.11 -15.36 11.62
N LEU A 238 13.72 -14.11 11.79
CA LEU A 238 14.52 -13.12 12.50
C LEU A 238 14.70 -13.55 13.95
N VAL A 239 15.94 -13.52 14.43
CA VAL A 239 16.28 -13.81 15.82
C VAL A 239 17.10 -12.65 16.37
N PHE A 240 16.48 -11.84 17.23
CA PHE A 240 17.26 -10.84 17.96
C PHE A 240 17.97 -11.50 19.12
N ALA A 241 19.28 -11.68 18.96
CA ALA A 241 20.16 -12.08 20.04
C ALA A 241 20.26 -10.92 21.05
N TYR A 242 19.34 -10.90 22.01
CA TYR A 242 19.46 -10.21 23.30
C TYR A 242 19.32 -8.67 23.38
N THR A 243 19.08 -7.90 22.31
CA THR A 243 19.30 -6.43 22.39
C THR A 243 18.14 -5.46 22.11
N VAL A 244 16.90 -5.86 21.77
CA VAL A 244 15.86 -4.82 21.49
C VAL A 244 14.53 -4.96 22.25
N PHE A 245 14.16 -6.16 22.72
CA PHE A 245 12.87 -6.37 23.40
C PHE A 245 12.87 -7.10 24.77
N PRO A 246 13.98 -7.27 25.55
CA PRO A 246 13.91 -7.98 26.83
C PRO A 246 12.85 -7.45 27.82
N CYS A 247 12.53 -6.15 27.79
CA CYS A 247 11.55 -5.54 28.71
C CYS A 247 10.08 -5.70 28.26
N LEU A 248 9.83 -6.14 27.02
CA LEU A 248 8.48 -6.29 26.46
C LEU A 248 8.12 -7.75 26.13
N TRP A 249 9.10 -8.66 26.18
CA TRP A 249 8.92 -10.05 25.76
C TRP A 249 8.07 -10.91 26.74
N PRO A 250 8.15 -10.78 28.08
CA PRO A 250 7.29 -11.57 28.97
C PRO A 250 5.83 -11.09 28.99
N ALA A 251 5.54 -9.88 28.51
CA ALA A 251 4.19 -9.32 28.39
C ALA A 251 3.58 -9.52 26.99
N TYR A 252 4.29 -10.19 26.08
CA TYR A 252 3.86 -10.42 24.71
C TYR A 252 2.63 -11.33 24.49
N PRO A 253 2.12 -12.11 25.48
CA PRO A 253 0.79 -12.68 25.34
C PRO A 253 -0.33 -11.64 25.47
N LEU A 254 -0.07 -10.32 25.57
CA LEU A 254 -1.00 -9.24 25.17
C LEU A 254 -1.09 -9.13 23.63
N THR A 255 -1.45 -10.30 23.09
CA THR A 255 -2.39 -10.68 22.04
C THR A 255 -2.37 -9.96 20.69
N SER A 256 -2.59 -10.77 19.65
CA SER A 256 -3.19 -10.41 18.37
C SER A 256 -4.17 -9.22 18.42
N ALA A 257 -4.97 -9.08 19.48
CA ALA A 257 -5.90 -7.96 19.68
C ALA A 257 -5.23 -6.58 19.69
N MET A 258 -4.00 -6.41 20.23
CA MET A 258 -3.29 -5.13 20.11
C MET A 258 -2.86 -4.86 18.67
N HIS A 259 -2.51 -5.91 17.92
CA HIS A 259 -2.13 -5.77 16.52
C HIS A 259 -3.33 -5.48 15.61
N GLU A 260 -4.43 -6.16 15.87
CA GLU A 260 -5.74 -5.96 15.24
C GLU A 260 -6.24 -4.53 15.50
N THR A 261 -6.33 -4.11 16.77
CA THR A 261 -6.73 -2.74 17.12
C THR A 261 -5.81 -1.69 16.49
N MET A 262 -4.50 -1.93 16.41
CA MET A 262 -3.60 -1.01 15.71
C MET A 262 -3.87 -0.96 14.20
N MET A 263 -4.17 -2.07 13.54
CA MET A 263 -4.48 -2.05 12.10
C MET A 263 -5.85 -1.43 11.82
N GLU A 264 -6.87 -1.78 12.60
CA GLU A 264 -8.18 -1.15 12.53
C GLU A 264 -8.08 0.35 12.73
N ARG A 265 -7.32 0.78 13.75
CA ARG A 265 -7.03 2.20 14.00
C ARG A 265 -6.34 2.84 12.82
N ARG A 266 -5.33 2.20 12.22
CA ARG A 266 -4.66 2.73 11.03
C ARG A 266 -5.63 2.92 9.88
N VAL A 267 -6.45 1.92 9.59
CA VAL A 267 -7.43 1.96 8.50
C VAL A 267 -8.49 3.04 8.74
N ARG A 268 -8.89 3.28 9.99
CA ARG A 268 -9.91 4.29 10.36
C ARG A 268 -9.36 5.71 10.47
N GLU A 269 -8.18 5.89 11.05
CA GLU A 269 -7.68 7.19 11.49
C GLU A 269 -6.51 7.72 10.66
N ASN A 270 -5.72 6.87 10.01
CA ASN A 270 -4.58 7.38 9.24
C ASN A 270 -5.05 8.06 7.95
N GLU A 271 -4.15 8.86 7.39
CA GLU A 271 -4.34 9.54 6.10
C GLU A 271 -3.14 9.28 5.18
N SER A 272 -3.30 9.62 3.91
CA SER A 272 -2.26 9.62 2.89
C SER A 272 -1.59 8.25 2.73
N PHE A 273 -0.28 8.25 2.51
CA PHE A 273 0.50 7.05 2.23
C PHE A 273 0.39 5.96 3.30
N HIS A 274 0.08 6.32 4.54
CA HIS A 274 -0.11 5.33 5.59
C HIS A 274 -1.28 4.38 5.35
N LEU A 275 -2.35 4.85 4.68
CA LEU A 275 -3.46 3.97 4.28
C LEU A 275 -3.04 3.02 3.17
N HIS A 276 -2.21 3.48 2.24
CA HIS A 276 -1.69 2.64 1.16
C HIS A 276 -0.81 1.51 1.72
N LEU A 277 0.03 1.82 2.71
CA LEU A 277 0.84 0.82 3.41
C LEU A 277 -0.03 -0.18 4.18
N ALA A 278 -1.15 0.24 4.76
CA ALA A 278 -2.13 -0.67 5.37
C ALA A 278 -2.82 -1.56 4.33
N ALA A 279 -3.16 -1.02 3.15
CA ALA A 279 -3.71 -1.78 2.05
C ALA A 279 -2.74 -2.86 1.52
N ILE A 280 -1.45 -2.53 1.40
CA ILE A 280 -0.40 -3.50 1.04
C ILE A 280 -0.27 -4.59 2.10
N ASP A 281 -0.36 -4.21 3.37
CA ASP A 281 -0.31 -5.17 4.48
C ASP A 281 -1.50 -6.15 4.43
N LEU A 282 -2.71 -5.68 4.13
CA LEU A 282 -3.91 -6.52 3.98
C LEU A 282 -3.85 -7.39 2.71
N LEU A 283 -3.20 -6.90 1.64
CA LEU A 283 -2.91 -7.71 0.45
C LEU A 283 -2.02 -8.90 0.82
N MET A 284 -0.87 -8.65 1.46
CA MET A 284 0.08 -9.70 1.85
C MET A 284 -0.54 -10.74 2.80
N ASP A 285 -1.38 -10.30 3.74
CA ASP A 285 -1.98 -11.16 4.75
C ASP A 285 -2.73 -12.36 4.16
N SER A 286 -3.38 -12.17 3.00
CA SER A 286 -4.10 -13.24 2.31
C SER A 286 -3.21 -14.33 1.68
N TYR A 287 -1.89 -14.11 1.65
CA TYR A 287 -0.90 -15.04 1.08
C TYR A 287 0.00 -15.69 2.13
N LEU A 288 -0.23 -15.42 3.41
CA LEU A 288 0.49 -16.06 4.50
C LEU A 288 -0.06 -17.46 4.76
N THR A 289 0.80 -18.42 5.10
CA THR A 289 0.38 -19.76 5.55
C THR A 289 -0.44 -19.68 6.84
N ASP A 290 -0.09 -18.73 7.72
CA ASP A 290 -0.85 -18.37 8.92
C ASP A 290 -1.16 -16.87 8.88
N PRO A 291 -2.34 -16.47 8.35
CA PRO A 291 -2.75 -15.07 8.27
C PRO A 291 -2.78 -14.39 9.66
N MET A 292 -2.37 -13.13 9.70
CA MET A 292 -2.36 -12.34 10.93
C MET A 292 -3.76 -11.91 11.37
N TYR A 293 -4.71 -11.87 10.43
CA TYR A 293 -6.11 -11.52 10.64
C TYR A 293 -7.02 -12.61 10.06
N ASP A 294 -8.13 -12.89 10.72
CA ASP A 294 -9.16 -13.74 10.13
C ASP A 294 -9.82 -13.06 8.92
N ALA A 295 -10.44 -13.87 8.06
CA ALA A 295 -11.02 -13.39 6.81
C ALA A 295 -12.10 -12.32 7.02
N LYS A 296 -12.90 -12.40 8.09
CA LYS A 296 -13.98 -11.46 8.38
C LYS A 296 -13.42 -10.11 8.81
N THR A 297 -12.48 -10.08 9.75
CA THR A 297 -11.82 -8.84 10.18
C THR A 297 -11.06 -8.20 9.03
N ARG A 298 -10.30 -9.00 8.25
CA ARG A 298 -9.61 -8.50 7.05
C ARG A 298 -10.59 -7.87 6.05
N HIS A 299 -11.71 -8.54 5.77
CA HIS A 299 -12.74 -8.01 4.87
C HIS A 299 -13.33 -6.69 5.38
N ALA A 300 -13.64 -6.60 6.68
CA ALA A 300 -14.14 -5.36 7.28
C ALA A 300 -13.13 -4.20 7.16
N MET A 301 -11.82 -4.47 7.31
CA MET A 301 -10.78 -3.46 7.14
C MET A 301 -10.66 -2.96 5.70
N VAL A 302 -10.70 -3.85 4.70
CA VAL A 302 -10.64 -3.42 3.28
C VAL A 302 -11.88 -2.66 2.84
N GLU A 303 -13.06 -2.99 3.39
CA GLU A 303 -14.29 -2.23 3.18
C GLU A 303 -14.18 -0.80 3.74
N ILE A 304 -13.60 -0.63 4.94
CA ILE A 304 -13.37 0.72 5.49
C ILE A 304 -12.40 1.51 4.58
N LEU A 305 -11.32 0.89 4.08
CA LEU A 305 -10.42 1.56 3.14
C LEU A 305 -11.17 2.05 1.89
N PHE A 306 -11.99 1.18 1.29
CA PHE A 306 -12.76 1.52 0.10
C PHE A 306 -13.81 2.60 0.36
N GLN A 307 -14.54 2.51 1.48
CA GLN A 307 -15.53 3.53 1.87
C GLN A 307 -14.89 4.91 2.10
N ARG A 308 -13.68 4.95 2.68
CA ARG A 308 -12.95 6.21 2.90
C ARG A 308 -12.43 6.83 1.62
N LYS A 309 -12.09 6.01 0.61
CA LYS A 309 -11.56 6.46 -0.68
C LYS A 309 -12.15 5.67 -1.85
N PRO A 310 -13.42 5.90 -2.19
CA PRO A 310 -14.11 5.12 -3.22
C PRO A 310 -13.51 5.31 -4.63
N TYR A 311 -12.73 6.37 -4.86
CA TYR A 311 -11.97 6.60 -6.09
C TYR A 311 -10.67 5.75 -6.18
N ASN A 312 -10.17 5.19 -5.07
CA ASN A 312 -8.93 4.41 -5.06
C ASN A 312 -9.21 2.97 -5.52
N LEU A 313 -8.87 2.68 -6.78
CA LEU A 313 -9.19 1.40 -7.41
C LEU A 313 -8.44 0.21 -6.80
N PHE A 314 -7.28 0.44 -6.17
CA PHE A 314 -6.60 -0.62 -5.42
C PHE A 314 -7.40 -1.02 -4.17
N TYR A 315 -8.05 -0.08 -3.49
CA TYR A 315 -8.89 -0.39 -2.33
C TYR A 315 -10.18 -1.09 -2.78
N GLN A 316 -10.75 -0.70 -3.91
CA GLN A 316 -11.87 -1.44 -4.52
C GLN A 316 -11.48 -2.89 -4.82
N TYR A 317 -10.29 -3.13 -5.39
CA TYR A 317 -9.79 -4.48 -5.64
C TYR A 317 -9.70 -5.32 -4.35
N LEU A 318 -9.18 -4.75 -3.27
CA LEU A 318 -9.06 -5.47 -2.00
C LEU A 318 -10.43 -5.80 -1.40
N ALA A 319 -11.38 -4.89 -1.50
CA ALA A 319 -12.73 -5.04 -0.97
C ALA A 319 -13.58 -6.04 -1.78
N GLN A 320 -13.57 -5.90 -3.10
CA GLN A 320 -14.55 -6.53 -4.00
C GLN A 320 -13.93 -7.58 -4.95
N GLY A 321 -12.61 -7.65 -5.04
CA GLY A 321 -11.92 -8.47 -6.03
C GLY A 321 -12.02 -7.93 -7.47
N PRO A 322 -11.73 -8.77 -8.48
CA PRO A 322 -11.63 -8.36 -9.88
C PRO A 322 -13.00 -8.30 -10.59
N THR A 323 -13.90 -7.45 -10.10
CA THR A 323 -15.27 -7.29 -10.64
C THR A 323 -15.28 -6.65 -12.04
N ILE A 324 -16.36 -6.88 -12.79
CA ILE A 324 -16.61 -6.19 -14.08
C ILE A 324 -16.56 -4.67 -13.91
N ASP A 325 -17.13 -4.15 -12.82
CA ASP A 325 -17.12 -2.72 -12.51
C ASP A 325 -15.70 -2.19 -12.34
N LEU A 326 -14.88 -2.85 -11.53
CA LEU A 326 -13.49 -2.46 -11.34
C LEU A 326 -12.72 -2.47 -12.67
N LYS A 327 -12.90 -3.49 -13.51
CA LYS A 327 -12.25 -3.55 -14.85
C LYS A 327 -12.65 -2.36 -15.72
N ARG A 328 -13.93 -1.98 -15.73
CA ARG A 328 -14.42 -0.79 -16.45
C ARG A 328 -13.85 0.51 -15.88
N ARG A 329 -13.80 0.64 -14.56
CA ARG A 329 -13.22 1.81 -13.89
C ARG A 329 -11.73 1.96 -14.20
N ILE A 330 -10.97 0.86 -14.22
CA ILE A 330 -9.56 0.88 -14.65
C ILE A 330 -9.45 1.41 -16.08
N LEU A 331 -10.26 0.90 -17.02
CA LEU A 331 -10.25 1.36 -18.42
C LEU A 331 -10.62 2.83 -18.59
N ARG A 332 -11.50 3.35 -17.71
CA ARG A 332 -11.90 4.77 -17.66
C ARG A 332 -10.81 5.65 -17.04
N TYR A 333 -10.15 5.19 -15.99
CA TYR A 333 -9.26 6.02 -15.16
C TYR A 333 -7.82 6.05 -15.67
N ALA A 334 -7.36 4.94 -16.23
CA ALA A 334 -5.96 4.80 -16.60
C ALA A 334 -5.56 5.81 -17.68
N PRO A 335 -4.41 6.50 -17.54
CA PRO A 335 -3.94 7.40 -18.57
C PRO A 335 -3.66 6.64 -19.87
N ARG A 336 -4.13 7.17 -21.00
CA ARG A 336 -3.81 6.65 -22.35
C ARG A 336 -2.58 7.32 -22.95
N SER A 337 -2.18 8.45 -22.41
CA SER A 337 -0.98 9.21 -22.77
C SER A 337 -0.10 9.38 -21.55
N ARG A 338 1.20 9.61 -21.79
CA ARG A 338 2.18 9.86 -20.74
C ARG A 338 1.74 11.01 -19.83
N PRO A 339 1.57 10.78 -18.51
CA PRO A 339 1.35 11.85 -17.55
C PRO A 339 2.52 12.85 -17.53
N GLN A 340 2.22 14.10 -17.20
CA GLN A 340 3.19 15.20 -17.27
C GLN A 340 4.42 14.97 -16.38
N PHE A 341 4.21 14.48 -15.15
CA PHE A 341 5.29 14.39 -14.16
C PHE A 341 5.79 12.98 -13.91
N LEU A 342 4.97 11.94 -14.12
CA LEU A 342 5.30 10.54 -13.78
C LEU A 342 5.91 10.42 -12.37
N SER A 343 5.38 11.18 -11.42
CA SER A 343 6.10 11.45 -10.18
C SER A 343 5.71 10.52 -9.04
N GLN A 344 4.52 9.93 -9.07
CA GLN A 344 3.94 9.27 -7.91
C GLN A 344 3.05 8.07 -8.25
N TRP A 345 2.99 7.15 -7.29
CA TRP A 345 2.00 6.07 -7.31
C TRP A 345 0.69 6.66 -6.82
N VAL A 346 -0.32 6.82 -7.69
CA VAL A 346 -1.52 7.60 -7.33
C VAL A 346 -2.34 6.99 -6.21
N TRP A 347 -2.24 5.67 -6.01
CA TRP A 347 -2.89 4.95 -4.90
C TRP A 347 -2.31 5.30 -3.53
N GLU A 348 -1.11 5.89 -3.47
CA GLU A 348 -0.41 6.25 -2.24
C GLU A 348 -0.94 7.57 -1.63
N ARG A 349 -1.50 8.47 -2.44
CA ARG A 349 -1.66 9.88 -2.04
C ARG A 349 -3.08 10.25 -1.71
N GLU A 350 -3.21 11.32 -0.93
CA GLU A 350 -4.45 12.09 -0.92
C GLU A 350 -4.56 12.92 -2.19
N LEU A 351 -5.79 13.19 -2.61
CA LEU A 351 -6.08 14.24 -3.56
C LEU A 351 -5.55 15.57 -3.02
N PRO A 352 -4.60 16.24 -3.70
CA PRO A 352 -4.15 17.54 -3.24
C PRO A 352 -5.31 18.52 -3.23
N GLN A 353 -5.38 19.39 -2.21
CA GLN A 353 -6.49 20.34 -2.03
C GLN A 353 -6.76 21.18 -3.29
N ALA A 354 -5.70 21.53 -4.04
CA ALA A 354 -5.82 22.26 -5.31
C ALA A 354 -6.73 21.56 -6.35
N TYR A 355 -6.81 20.23 -6.37
CA TYR A 355 -7.72 19.50 -7.24
C TYR A 355 -9.16 19.47 -6.67
N LEU A 356 -9.31 19.48 -5.34
CA LEU A 356 -10.60 19.50 -4.66
C LEU A 356 -11.26 20.89 -4.72
N ASP A 357 -10.49 21.97 -4.58
CA ASP A 357 -10.99 23.35 -4.62
C ASP A 357 -11.64 23.68 -5.96
N LEU A 358 -11.07 23.16 -7.06
CA LEU A 358 -11.66 23.27 -8.40
C LEU A 358 -13.03 22.59 -8.51
N SER A 359 -13.34 21.68 -7.59
CA SER A 359 -14.58 20.90 -7.55
C SER A 359 -15.54 21.30 -6.41
N GLY A 360 -15.07 22.09 -5.44
CA GLY A 360 -15.87 22.66 -4.35
C GLY A 360 -16.13 21.72 -3.18
N ASN A 361 -15.08 21.07 -2.65
CA ASN A 361 -15.14 20.12 -1.52
C ASN A 361 -16.16 18.99 -1.73
N PRO A 362 -15.87 18.08 -2.66
CA PRO A 362 -16.81 17.05 -3.07
C PRO A 362 -17.06 16.05 -1.94
N GLU A 363 -18.30 15.54 -1.83
CA GLU A 363 -18.60 14.41 -0.94
C GLU A 363 -17.82 13.16 -1.40
N PRO A 364 -17.36 12.30 -0.48
CA PRO A 364 -16.71 11.05 -0.84
C PRO A 364 -17.57 10.20 -1.78
N GLY A 365 -17.00 9.79 -2.91
CA GLY A 365 -17.68 9.00 -3.94
C GLY A 365 -18.55 9.81 -4.90
N SER A 366 -18.59 11.14 -4.77
CA SER A 366 -19.28 11.98 -5.73
C SER A 366 -18.54 12.04 -7.07
N GLU A 367 -19.28 12.32 -8.15
CA GLU A 367 -18.73 12.48 -9.50
C GLU A 367 -17.62 13.53 -9.58
N LYS A 368 -17.73 14.57 -8.75
CA LYS A 368 -16.75 15.64 -8.64
C LYS A 368 -15.42 15.20 -8.03
N GLU A 369 -15.46 14.34 -7.02
CA GLU A 369 -14.24 13.74 -6.45
C GLU A 369 -13.56 12.83 -7.47
N GLU A 370 -14.35 12.04 -8.19
CA GLU A 370 -13.87 11.20 -9.30
C GLU A 370 -13.22 12.04 -10.41
N GLU A 371 -13.84 13.15 -10.80
CA GLU A 371 -13.27 14.08 -11.79
C GLU A 371 -11.95 14.71 -11.31
N ALA A 372 -11.89 15.15 -10.06
CA ALA A 372 -10.66 15.66 -9.45
C ALA A 372 -9.54 14.60 -9.48
N PHE A 373 -9.89 13.34 -9.20
CA PHE A 373 -8.95 12.23 -9.26
C PHE A 373 -8.49 11.88 -10.67
N LEU A 374 -9.36 11.93 -11.67
CA LEU A 374 -8.95 11.75 -13.07
C LEU A 374 -7.93 12.81 -13.52
N ARG A 375 -8.11 14.07 -13.09
CA ARG A 375 -7.13 15.14 -13.37
C ARG A 375 -5.79 14.89 -12.68
N PHE A 376 -5.83 14.42 -11.43
CA PHE A 376 -4.63 14.05 -10.67
C PHE A 376 -3.88 12.89 -11.34
N ILE A 377 -4.57 11.83 -11.75
CA ILE A 377 -3.99 10.68 -12.46
C ILE A 377 -3.31 11.11 -13.75
N ALA A 378 -4.00 11.92 -14.57
CA ALA A 378 -3.47 12.39 -15.85
C ALA A 378 -2.17 13.20 -15.71
N THR A 379 -1.91 13.72 -14.52
CA THR A 379 -0.78 14.60 -14.24
C THR A 379 0.37 13.86 -13.55
N GLU A 380 0.05 13.03 -12.55
CA GLU A 380 1.04 12.52 -11.58
C GLU A 380 1.36 11.03 -11.70
N SER A 381 0.47 10.23 -12.31
CA SER A 381 0.61 8.77 -12.34
C SER A 381 1.91 8.32 -13.00
N MET A 382 2.59 7.34 -12.39
CA MET A 382 3.76 6.69 -12.99
C MET A 382 3.40 5.69 -14.11
N GLY A 383 2.12 5.35 -14.25
CA GLY A 383 1.64 4.24 -15.07
C GLY A 383 1.91 2.85 -14.45
N TRP A 384 3.02 2.66 -13.73
CA TRP A 384 3.32 1.40 -13.02
C TRP A 384 2.24 1.03 -11.99
N ASP A 385 1.60 2.02 -11.42
CA ASP A 385 0.44 1.91 -10.55
C ASP A 385 -0.76 1.24 -11.19
N PHE A 386 -1.04 1.57 -12.46
CA PHE A 386 -2.07 0.91 -13.26
C PHE A 386 -1.60 -0.42 -13.84
N VAL A 387 -0.34 -0.57 -14.23
CA VAL A 387 0.20 -1.88 -14.64
C VAL A 387 0.03 -2.91 -13.53
N PHE A 388 0.41 -2.53 -12.30
CA PHE A 388 0.19 -3.34 -11.10
C PHE A 388 -1.27 -3.75 -10.92
N LEU A 389 -2.20 -2.79 -11.00
CA LEU A 389 -3.61 -3.06 -10.79
C LEU A 389 -4.23 -3.91 -11.92
N ILE A 390 -3.88 -3.64 -13.17
CA ILE A 390 -4.27 -4.45 -14.33
C ILE A 390 -3.80 -5.88 -14.13
N ASP A 391 -2.55 -6.07 -13.70
CA ASP A 391 -1.97 -7.39 -13.50
C ASP A 391 -2.70 -8.20 -12.44
N LEU A 392 -3.21 -7.55 -11.38
CA LEU A 392 -4.02 -8.18 -10.34
C LEU A 392 -5.42 -8.59 -10.80
N VAL A 393 -6.06 -7.82 -11.69
CA VAL A 393 -7.45 -8.08 -12.10
C VAL A 393 -7.59 -8.92 -13.36
N GLU A 394 -6.57 -8.91 -14.22
CA GLU A 394 -6.60 -9.60 -15.50
C GLU A 394 -6.61 -11.11 -15.30
N GLY A 395 -7.62 -11.78 -15.86
CA GLY A 395 -7.84 -13.23 -15.70
C GLY A 395 -8.47 -13.60 -14.37
N GLY A 396 -8.48 -12.69 -13.39
CA GLY A 396 -9.23 -12.85 -12.14
C GLY A 396 -10.74 -12.84 -12.39
N ARG A 397 -11.44 -13.62 -11.57
CA ARG A 397 -12.90 -13.59 -11.40
C ARG A 397 -13.19 -13.30 -9.93
N PRO A 398 -14.34 -12.70 -9.59
CA PRO A 398 -14.80 -12.69 -8.21
C PRO A 398 -14.95 -14.16 -7.80
N GLU A 399 -13.96 -14.68 -7.07
CA GLU A 399 -14.13 -15.96 -6.38
C GLU A 399 -15.37 -15.79 -5.49
N HIS A 400 -16.20 -16.82 -5.41
CA HIS A 400 -17.19 -16.92 -4.33
C HIS A 400 -16.42 -17.07 -3.01
N ARG A 401 -15.85 -15.96 -2.51
CA ARG A 401 -15.04 -15.90 -1.29
C ARG A 401 -15.91 -16.02 -0.04
#